data_AF-A0A6A6E7P4-F1
#
_entry.id   AF-A0A6A6E7P4-F1
#
_cell.length_a   1.000
_cell.length_b   1.000
_cell.length_c   1.000
_cell.angle_alpha   90.00
_cell.angle_beta   90.00
_cell.angle_gamma   90.00
#
_symmetry.space_group_name_H-M   'P 1'
#
loop_
_entity.id
_entity.type
_entity.pdbx_description
1 polymer ?
#
loop_
_entity_poly.entity_id
_entity_poly.type
_entity_poly.pdbx_seq_one_letter_code
_entity_poly.pdbx_strand_id
1 'polypeptide(L)'
;GFSLTAAGRRLFLTRQGEIGFGPPEMKPGDCVYILHGGNMPSIIRSTRAEMDHTGSVDGRKQEPVYGILIGDCYLDGVMFGE
;
A
#
# COMPACT_ATOMS: atom_id res chain seq x y z
N GLY A 1 2.30 28.59 0.86
CA GLY A 1 1.65 27.32 0.50
C GLY A 1 2.64 26.51 -0.29
N PHE A 2 3.05 25.34 0.19
CA PHE A 2 4.00 24.50 -0.51
C PHE A 2 3.24 23.55 -1.44
N SER A 3 3.49 23.66 -2.74
CA SER A 3 3.06 22.69 -3.75
C SER A 3 4.24 21.76 -4.01
N LEU A 4 4.16 20.52 -3.53
CA LEU A 4 5.13 19.47 -3.88
C LEU A 4 4.61 18.77 -5.14
N THR A 5 5.10 19.18 -6.30
CA THR A 5 4.88 18.47 -7.56
C THR A 5 5.74 17.21 -7.57
N ALA A 6 5.19 16.08 -7.11
CA ALA A 6 5.75 14.78 -7.39
C ALA A 6 5.22 14.35 -8.77
N ALA A 7 6.12 14.19 -9.76
CA ALA A 7 5.84 13.94 -11.18
C ALA A 7 4.80 12.83 -11.45
N GLY A 8 3.50 13.14 -11.34
CA GLY A 8 2.41 12.18 -11.42
C GLY A 8 2.23 11.28 -10.19
N ARG A 9 2.94 11.53 -9.07
CA ARG A 9 2.80 10.72 -7.84
C ARG A 9 1.93 11.40 -6.80
N ARG A 10 1.18 10.60 -6.03
CA ARG A 10 0.30 11.05 -4.95
C ARG A 10 1.01 10.95 -3.61
N LEU A 11 0.97 12.03 -2.84
CA LEU A 11 1.30 12.03 -1.41
C LEU A 11 0.21 11.26 -0.65
N PHE A 12 0.60 10.38 0.26
CA PHE A 12 -0.32 9.64 1.12
C PHE A 12 0.18 9.57 2.57
N LEU A 13 -0.76 9.27 3.46
CA LEU A 13 -0.52 8.96 4.87
C LEU A 13 -1.01 7.54 5.15
N THR A 14 -0.20 6.73 5.82
CA THR A 14 -0.65 5.43 6.33
C THR A 14 -1.54 5.60 7.55
N ARG A 15 -2.24 4.54 7.96
CA ARG A 15 -3.00 4.53 9.22
C ARG A 15 -2.10 4.71 10.46
N GLN A 16 -0.81 4.35 10.36
CA GLN A 16 0.17 4.56 11.43
C GLN A 16 0.80 5.97 11.39
N GLY A 17 0.47 6.82 10.41
CA GLY A 17 0.94 8.20 10.33
C GLY A 17 2.24 8.39 9.54
N GLU A 18 2.70 7.37 8.82
CA GLU A 18 3.88 7.48 7.94
C GLU A 18 3.51 8.21 6.65
N ILE A 19 4.44 9.01 6.12
CA ILE A 19 4.25 9.77 4.88
C ILE A 19 4.90 9.03 3.71
N GLY A 20 4.23 8.98 2.57
CA GLY A 20 4.79 8.36 1.37
C GLY A 20 4.33 8.98 0.06
N PHE A 21 4.94 8.53 -1.03
CA PHE A 21 4.59 8.90 -2.41
C PHE A 21 4.32 7.63 -3.22
N GLY A 22 3.21 7.57 -3.96
CA GLY A 22 2.95 6.42 -4.82
C GLY A 22 2.16 6.75 -6.09
N PRO A 23 1.64 5.73 -6.78
CA PRO A 23 1.01 5.88 -8.09
C PRO A 23 -0.26 6.76 -8.06
N PRO A 24 -0.58 7.46 -9.16
CA PRO A 24 -1.78 8.32 -9.23
C PRO A 24 -3.10 7.54 -9.17
N GLU A 25 -3.09 6.24 -9.43
CA GLU A 25 -4.27 5.37 -9.37
C GLU A 25 -4.61 4.91 -7.95
N MET A 26 -3.78 5.24 -6.95
CA MET A 26 -4.04 4.87 -5.57
C MET A 26 -5.29 5.57 -5.01
N LYS A 27 -5.93 4.92 -4.04
CA LYS A 27 -7.09 5.46 -3.32
C LYS A 27 -7.07 5.04 -1.83
N PRO A 28 -7.82 5.73 -0.96
CA PRO A 28 -7.98 5.31 0.43
C PRO A 28 -8.44 3.85 0.53
N GLY A 29 -7.79 3.09 1.42
CA GLY A 29 -8.02 1.65 1.58
C GLY A 29 -7.04 0.76 0.82
N ASP A 30 -6.24 1.31 -0.08
CA ASP A 30 -5.06 0.60 -0.60
C ASP A 30 -3.99 0.47 0.49
N CYS A 31 -3.23 -0.62 0.46
CA CYS A 31 -2.25 -0.95 1.49
C CYS A 31 -0.83 -0.94 0.93
N VAL A 32 0.13 -0.52 1.76
CA VAL A 32 1.57 -0.66 1.47
C VAL A 32 2.01 -2.07 1.85
N TYR A 33 2.70 -2.74 0.94
CA TYR A 33 3.32 -4.05 1.16
C TYR A 33 4.81 -4.00 0.85
N ILE A 34 5.61 -4.70 1.66
CA ILE A 34 6.99 -5.06 1.34
C ILE A 34 6.96 -6.49 0.85
N LEU A 35 7.12 -6.67 -0.46
CA LEU A 35 7.10 -7.99 -1.08
C LEU A 35 8.49 -8.63 -0.94
N HIS A 36 8.53 -9.91 -0.54
CA HIS A 36 9.78 -10.66 -0.47
C HIS A 36 10.47 -10.68 -1.84
N GLY A 37 11.74 -10.25 -1.87
CA GLY A 37 12.53 -10.15 -3.10
C GLY A 37 12.27 -8.88 -3.94
N GLY A 38 11.32 -8.03 -3.54
CA GLY A 38 11.15 -6.70 -4.10
C GLY A 38 12.16 -5.71 -3.51
N ASN A 39 12.64 -4.78 -4.34
CA ASN A 39 13.57 -3.75 -3.87
C ASN A 39 12.85 -2.53 -3.29
N MET A 40 11.58 -2.34 -3.62
CA MET A 40 10.77 -1.17 -3.26
C MET A 40 9.44 -1.62 -2.63
N PRO A 41 8.86 -0.81 -1.72
CA PRO A 41 7.49 -1.00 -1.28
C PRO A 41 6.49 -0.89 -2.45
N SER A 42 5.39 -1.61 -2.37
CA SER A 42 4.33 -1.61 -3.38
C SER A 42 2.96 -1.31 -2.80
N ILE A 43 2.14 -0.60 -3.56
CA ILE A 43 0.72 -0.37 -3.27
C ILE A 43 -0.09 -1.53 -3.82
N ILE A 44 -0.79 -2.24 -2.94
CA ILE A 44 -1.68 -3.35 -3.28
C ILE A 44 -3.10 -3.02 -2.85
N ARG A 45 -4.04 -3.24 -3.78
CA ARG A 45 -5.47 -3.11 -3.53
C ARG A 45 -6.10 -4.48 -3.39
N SER A 46 -6.72 -4.74 -2.24
CA SER A 46 -7.51 -5.96 -2.03
C SER A 46 -8.79 -5.94 -2.88
N THR A 47 -9.14 -7.08 -3.47
CA THR A 47 -10.43 -7.24 -4.18
C THR A 47 -11.61 -7.48 -3.23
N ARG A 48 -11.34 -7.70 -1.94
CA ARG A 48 -12.33 -7.85 -0.87
C ARG A 48 -12.29 -6.63 0.05
N ALA A 49 -13.47 -6.17 0.50
CA ALA A 49 -13.58 -5.13 1.51
C ALA A 49 -12.96 -5.62 2.83
N GLU A 50 -11.97 -4.86 3.31
CA GLU A 50 -11.34 -4.92 4.63
C GLU A 50 -10.84 -6.31 5.04
N MET A 51 -9.55 -6.55 4.79
CA MET A 51 -8.82 -7.53 5.58
C MET A 51 -8.54 -6.89 6.94
N ASP A 52 -9.33 -7.24 7.95
CA ASP A 52 -8.77 -7.25 9.29
C ASP A 52 -7.64 -8.28 9.26
N HIS A 53 -6.43 -7.88 9.63
CA HIS A 53 -5.24 -8.75 9.67
C HIS A 53 -5.35 -9.86 10.75
N THR A 54 -6.55 -10.12 11.25
CA THR A 54 -6.89 -11.22 12.13
C THR A 54 -7.32 -12.38 11.23
N GLY A 55 -6.36 -13.25 10.89
CA GLY A 55 -6.64 -14.50 10.18
C GLY A 55 -7.87 -15.17 10.80
N SER A 56 -8.95 -15.26 10.04
CA SER A 56 -10.25 -15.66 10.56
C SER A 56 -10.17 -17.07 11.14
N VAL A 57 -10.40 -17.20 12.44
CA VAL A 57 -10.31 -18.44 13.24
C VAL A 57 -11.59 -19.28 13.16
N ASP A 58 -12.47 -19.05 12.17
CA ASP A 58 -13.86 -19.54 12.22
C ASP A 58 -14.21 -20.64 11.20
N GLY A 59 -13.23 -21.42 10.73
CA GLY A 59 -13.45 -22.66 9.97
C GLY A 59 -14.17 -22.52 8.61
N ARG A 60 -14.60 -21.32 8.20
CA ARG A 60 -15.17 -21.05 6.87
C ARG A 60 -14.05 -21.13 5.84
N LYS A 61 -14.30 -21.83 4.72
CA LYS A 61 -13.39 -21.87 3.57
C LYS A 61 -13.01 -20.44 3.20
N GLN A 62 -11.75 -20.08 3.43
CA GLN A 62 -11.22 -18.80 3.01
C GLN A 62 -11.07 -18.87 1.49
N GLU A 63 -12.00 -18.25 0.78
CA GLU A 63 -11.82 -17.98 -0.64
C GLU A 63 -10.48 -17.23 -0.83
N PRO A 64 -9.69 -17.57 -1.87
CA PRO A 64 -8.43 -16.89 -2.11
C PRO A 64 -8.68 -15.40 -2.27
N VAL A 65 -8.02 -14.58 -1.45
CA VAL A 65 -8.09 -13.13 -1.62
C VAL A 65 -7.03 -12.71 -2.62
N TYR A 66 -7.47 -12.07 -3.69
CA TYR A 66 -6.59 -11.54 -4.72
C TYR A 66 -6.21 -10.10 -4.39
N GLY A 67 -4.93 -9.77 -4.58
CA GLY A 67 -4.42 -8.41 -4.54
C GLY A 67 -4.12 -7.91 -5.94
N ILE A 68 -4.53 -6.68 -6.25
CA ILE A 68 -4.14 -6.00 -7.49
C ILE A 68 -2.94 -5.11 -7.17
N LEU A 69 -1.82 -5.36 -7.83
CA LEU A 69 -0.66 -4.48 -7.78
C LEU A 69 -1.01 -3.17 -8.50
N ILE A 70 -1.01 -2.06 -7.76
CA ILE A 70 -1.23 -0.73 -8.31
C ILE A 70 0.10 -0.15 -8.79
N GLY A 71 1.19 -0.40 -8.06
CA GLY A 71 2.55 -0.02 -8.45
C GLY A 71 3.43 0.31 -7.25
N ASP A 72 4.67 0.70 -7.53
CA ASP A 72 5.67 0.97 -6.49
C ASP A 72 5.46 2.32 -5.80
N CYS A 73 5.82 2.38 -4.52
CA CYS A 73 5.80 3.58 -3.71
C CYS A 73 7.09 3.79 -2.92
N TYR A 74 7.27 5.04 -2.49
CA TYR A 74 8.23 5.43 -1.47
C TYR A 74 7.46 5.61 -0.16
N LEU A 75 8.05 5.14 0.95
CA LEU A 75 7.54 5.35 2.29
C LEU A 75 8.69 5.85 3.18
N ASP A 76 8.48 7.02 3.79
CA ASP A 76 9.50 7.67 4.62
C ASP A 76 9.83 6.81 5.85
N GLY A 77 11.12 6.73 6.20
CA GLY A 77 11.61 5.92 7.32
C GLY A 77 11.63 4.40 7.09
N VAL A 78 10.97 3.91 6.03
CA VAL A 78 11.03 2.51 5.59
C VAL A 78 12.00 2.34 4.43
N MET A 79 12.01 3.30 3.51
CA MET A 79 12.90 3.32 2.36
C MET A 79 13.91 4.45 2.48
N PHE A 80 15.19 4.11 2.54
CA PHE A 80 16.28 5.05 2.37
C PHE A 80 16.66 4.97 0.90
N GLY A 81 16.15 5.90 0.08
CA GLY A 81 16.55 5.96 -1.32
C GLY A 81 18.07 6.01 -1.44
N GLU A 82 18.63 5.31 -2.42
CA GLU A 82 20.04 5.51 -2.81
C GLU A 82 20.20 6.83 -3.56
#